data_AF-A0A9D2PE41-F1
#
_entry.id   AF-A0A9D2PE41-F1
#
_cell.length_a   1.000
_cell.length_b   1.000
_cell.length_c   1.000
_cell.angle_alpha   90.00
_cell.angle_beta   90.00
_cell.angle_gamma   90.00
#
_symmetry.space_group_name_H-M   'P 1'
#
loop_
_entity.id
_entity.type
_entity.pdbx_description
1 polymer ?
#
loop_
_entity_poly.entity_id
_entity_poly.type
_entity_poly.pdbx_seq_one_letter_code
_entity_poly.pdbx_strand_id
1 'polypeptide(L)' 'MEKKKKRQLTNEEIDEHIFDYCNICSSSDCTGLIRVAPATEEEDEAYLDLYPYKPPFVPEDVETEDNDS' A
#
# COMPACT_ATOMS: atom_id res chain seq x y z
N MET A 1 -40.29 7.97 -5.81
CA MET A 1 -38.87 8.16 -5.38
C MET A 1 -38.64 9.63 -5.16
N GLU A 2 -38.56 10.08 -3.91
CA GLU A 2 -38.19 11.47 -3.62
C GLU A 2 -36.71 11.68 -3.90
N LYS A 3 -36.39 12.68 -4.74
CA LYS A 3 -35.02 13.08 -5.02
C LYS A 3 -34.55 13.97 -3.86
N LYS A 4 -33.68 13.45 -2.99
CA LYS A 4 -33.04 14.26 -1.95
C LYS A 4 -32.23 15.38 -2.61
N LYS A 5 -32.64 16.64 -2.38
CA LYS A 5 -31.94 17.84 -2.86
C LYS A 5 -30.63 17.96 -2.08
N LYS A 6 -29.48 17.94 -2.77
CA LYS A 6 -28.18 18.19 -2.14
C LYS A 6 -28.16 19.65 -1.67
N ARG A 7 -27.89 19.87 -0.38
CA ARG A 7 -27.70 21.22 0.20
C ARG A 7 -26.42 21.80 -0.38
N GLN A 8 -26.48 23.03 -0.87
CA GLN A 8 -25.30 23.80 -1.26
C GLN A 8 -24.77 24.51 -0.01
N LEU A 9 -23.48 24.39 0.28
CA LEU A 9 -22.80 25.11 1.36
C LEU A 9 -22.36 26.49 0.86
N THR A 10 -22.26 27.45 1.78
CA THR A 10 -21.64 28.75 1.50
C THR A 10 -20.12 28.62 1.55
N ASN A 11 -19.41 29.60 0.99
CA ASN A 11 -17.94 29.64 1.05
C ASN A 11 -17.43 29.76 2.50
N GLU A 12 -18.16 30.46 3.35
CA GLU A 12 -17.80 30.65 4.77
C GLU A 12 -17.93 29.34 5.56
N GLU A 13 -19.00 28.57 5.34
CA GLU A 13 -19.16 27.23 5.92
C GLU A 13 -18.08 26.24 5.42
N ILE A 14 -17.61 26.41 4.19
CA ILE A 14 -16.53 25.57 3.63
C ILE A 14 -15.20 25.92 4.30
N ASP A 15 -14.85 27.21 4.37
CA ASP A 15 -13.59 27.67 4.97
C ASP A 15 -13.48 27.31 6.45
N GLU A 16 -14.59 27.35 7.20
CA GLU A 16 -14.62 26.99 8.62
C GLU A 16 -14.37 25.48 8.85
N HIS A 17 -14.86 24.62 7.95
CA HIS A 17 -14.81 23.17 8.10
C HIS A 17 -13.80 22.47 7.19
N ILE A 18 -12.97 23.21 6.45
CA ILE A 18 -12.04 22.63 5.46
C ILE A 18 -11.00 21.71 6.12
N PHE A 19 -10.49 22.10 7.29
CA PHE A 19 -9.49 21.30 8.02
C PHE A 19 -10.09 20.02 8.61
N ASP A 20 -11.35 20.07 9.04
CA ASP A 20 -12.09 18.88 9.46
C ASP A 20 -12.30 17.92 8.28
N TYR A 21 -12.67 18.44 7.11
CA TYR A 21 -12.85 17.63 5.89
C TYR A 21 -11.55 17.00 5.39
N CYS A 22 -10.43 17.73 5.46
CA CYS A 22 -9.11 17.21 5.09
C CYS A 22 -8.64 16.08 6.02
N ASN A 23 -9.05 16.08 7.29
CA ASN A 23 -8.78 14.98 8.23
C ASN A 23 -9.70 13.75 8.03
N ILE A 24 -10.80 13.89 7.29
CA ILE A 24 -11.73 12.79 6.96
C ILE A 24 -11.23 11.99 5.73
N CYS A 25 -10.26 12.50 4.96
CA CYS A 25 -9.43 11.68 4.08
C CYS A 25 -8.56 10.78 4.96
N SER A 26 -9.11 9.63 5.30
CA SER A 26 -8.70 8.83 6.45
C SER A 26 -7.21 8.46 6.40
N SER A 27 -6.53 8.61 7.54
CA SER A 27 -5.16 8.17 7.79
C SER A 27 -4.93 6.67 7.58
N SER A 28 -6.02 5.92 7.31
CA SER A 28 -6.08 4.50 7.02
C SER A 28 -7.01 4.17 5.83
N ASP A 29 -7.45 5.18 5.05
CA ASP A 29 -8.08 4.92 3.75
C ASP A 29 -6.94 4.57 2.83
N CYS A 30 -6.62 3.28 2.80
CA CYS A 30 -5.69 2.73 1.84
C CYS A 30 -6.17 3.23 0.48
N THR A 31 -5.47 4.19 -0.12
CA THR A 31 -5.57 4.42 -1.55
C THR A 31 -5.42 3.03 -2.13
N GLY A 32 -6.47 2.45 -2.69
CA GLY A 32 -6.51 1.06 -3.14
C GLY A 32 -5.61 0.81 -4.35
N LEU A 33 -4.47 1.49 -4.42
CA LEU A 33 -3.36 1.22 -5.30
C LEU A 33 -2.75 -0.07 -4.81
N ILE A 34 -3.22 -1.17 -5.40
CA ILE A 34 -2.51 -2.44 -5.39
C ILE A 34 -1.07 -2.13 -5.83
N ARG A 35 -0.09 -2.56 -5.03
CA ARG A 35 1.32 -2.39 -5.40
C ARG A 35 1.56 -3.07 -6.74
N VAL A 36 2.13 -2.32 -7.68
CA VAL A 36 2.59 -2.88 -8.95
C VAL A 36 3.85 -3.67 -8.67
N ALA A 37 3.97 -4.86 -9.27
CA ALA A 37 5.21 -5.61 -9.22
C ALA A 37 6.33 -4.81 -9.89
N PRO A 38 7.58 -4.89 -9.39
CA PRO A 38 8.71 -4.24 -10.06
C PRO A 38 8.81 -4.74 -11.51
N ALA A 39 9.14 -3.83 -12.42
CA ALA A 39 9.24 -4.12 -13.84
C ALA A 39 10.59 -4.74 -14.20
N THR A 40 11.63 -4.43 -13.42
CA THR A 40 12.99 -4.93 -13.61
C THR A 40 13.61 -5.45 -12.31
N GLU A 41 14.70 -6.19 -12.43
CA GLU A 41 15.44 -6.73 -11.28
C GLU A 41 16.11 -5.61 -10.48
N GLU A 42 16.60 -4.56 -11.14
CA GLU A 42 17.21 -3.40 -10.48
C GLU A 42 16.22 -2.64 -9.60
N GLU A 43 14.95 -2.54 -10.01
CA GLU A 43 13.90 -1.94 -9.19
C GLU A 43 13.60 -2.79 -7.94
N ASP A 44 13.63 -4.13 -8.08
CA ASP A 44 13.44 -5.04 -6.96
C ASP A 44 14.58 -4.96 -5.94
N GLU A 45 15.82 -4.94 -6.43
CA GLU A 45 17.03 -4.78 -5.62
C GLU A 45 17.03 -3.44 -4.88
N ALA A 46 16.74 -2.33 -5.58
CA ALA A 46 16.66 -1.01 -4.95
C ALA A 46 15.57 -0.95 -3.87
N TYR A 47 14.46 -1.68 -4.04
CA TYR A 47 13.41 -1.77 -3.03
C TYR A 47 13.83 -2.63 -1.83
N LEU A 48 14.57 -3.72 -2.06
CA LEU A 48 15.15 -4.56 -1.00
C LEU A 48 16.13 -3.81 -0.12
N ASP A 49 16.98 -2.97 -0.72
CA ASP A 49 17.96 -2.13 -0.01
C ASP A 49 17.28 -1.15 0.96
N LEU A 50 16.12 -0.62 0.56
CA LEU A 50 15.34 0.28 1.40
C LEU A 50 14.54 -0.48 2.47
N TYR A 51 14.01 -1.65 2.10
CA TYR A 51 13.16 -2.46 2.95
C TYR A 51 13.37 -3.97 2.68
N PRO A 52 13.99 -4.72 3.63
CA PRO A 52 14.25 -6.14 3.47
C PRO A 52 12.96 -6.95 3.64
N TYR A 53 12.21 -7.05 2.54
CA TYR A 53 10.87 -7.64 2.54
C TYR A 53 10.87 -9.14 2.23
N LYS A 54 11.98 -9.68 1.71
CA LYS A 54 12.14 -11.10 1.44
C LYS A 54 12.40 -11.86 2.76
N PRO A 55 11.89 -13.10 2.89
CA PRO A 55 12.23 -13.95 4.03
C PRO A 55 13.76 -14.08 4.19
N PRO A 56 14.26 -14.26 5.43
CA PRO A 56 15.66 -14.57 5.63
C PRO A 56 16.01 -15.84 4.86
N PHE A 57 17.18 -15.84 4.22
CA PHE A 57 17.69 -17.03 3.55
C PHE A 57 17.87 -18.16 4.57
N VAL A 58 17.15 -19.26 4.37
CA VAL A 58 17.37 -20.50 5.09
C VAL A 58 18.04 -21.43 4.07
N PRO A 59 19.31 -21.83 4.27
CA PRO A 59 19.92 -22.84 3.43
C PRO A 59 19.04 -24.10 3.50
N GLU A 60 18.62 -24.61 2.35
CA GLU A 60 18.05 -25.96 2.31
C GLU A 60 19.13 -26.92 2.81
N ASP A 61 18.76 -27.79 3.75
CA ASP A 61 19.59 -28.93 4.08
C ASP A 61 19.74 -29.73 2.78
N VAL A 62 20.89 -29.56 2.11
CA VAL A 62 21.29 -30.44 1.01
C VAL A 62 21.43 -31.81 1.64
N GLU A 63 20.36 -32.60 1.60
CA GLU A 63 20.43 -34.05 1.71
C GLU A 63 21.36 -34.47 0.58
N THR A 64 22.65 -34.59 0.90
CA THR A 64 23.61 -35.23 0.03
C THR A 64 23.06 -36.62 -0.21
N GLU A 65 22.64 -36.90 -1.44
CA GLU A 65 22.38 -38.26 -1.90
C GLU A 65 23.71 -39.01 -1.77
N ASP A 66 23.97 -39.54 -0.57
CA ASP A 66 24.98 -40.54 -0.30
C ASP A 66 24.61 -41.76 -1.13
N ASN A 67 25.28 -41.86 -2.28
CA ASN A 67 25.66 -43.07 -3.00
C ASN A 67 25.27 -44.38 -2.29
N ASP A 68 24.09 -44.91 -2.60
CA ASP A 68 23.75 -46.30 -2.28
C ASP A 68 24.00 -47.17 -3.54
N SER A 69 25.21 -47.73 -3.55
CA SER A 69 25.69 -49.01 -4.14
C SER A 69 24.93 -49.65 -5.31
#